data_AF-A0A453KP85-F1
#
_entry.id   AF-A0A453KP85-F1
#
_cell.length_a   1.000
_cell.length_b   1.000
_cell.length_c   1.000
_cell.angle_alpha   90.00
_cell.angle_beta   90.00
_cell.angle_gamma   90.00
#
_symmetry.space_group_name_H-M   'P 1'
#
loop_
_entity.id
_entity.type
_entity.pdbx_description
1 polymer ?
#
loop_
_entity_poly.entity_id
_entity_poly.type
_entity_poly.pdbx_seq_one_letter_code
_entity_poly.pdbx_strand_id
1 'polypeptide(L)'
;MPRGSLDNHLFRRSLPLPWSIRMKVALGAAQGLSFLHEEAERPVIYRDFKTSNILLDSEYNAKLSDFGLAKDGPVGDKTHVSTRVMGTYGYAAPEYVMTGHLTSKSDVYSFGVVLLEMMSGRRSMDKNRPNGEHNLVEWARPLLGERQRFYKLVDPRLEGNFSVKGAQKAAQLARACLSRDPKARPLMSQVVEALKPLLNLKDMASSSYFYQTMQAERMAHSSSMNGRNSHSLKVHGSFARASANGQQPMRSMSDGPRASPFRYSPKPNMK
;
A
#
# COMPACT_ATOMS: atom_id res chain seq x y z
N MET A 1 -6.78 -25.71 8.38
CA MET A 1 -5.68 -25.01 9.10
C MET A 1 -6.27 -24.26 10.30
N PRO A 2 -5.82 -24.52 11.54
CA PRO A 2 -6.47 -24.05 12.78
C PRO A 2 -6.67 -22.54 12.91
N ARG A 3 -5.77 -21.71 12.35
CA ARG A 3 -5.90 -20.24 12.42
C ARG A 3 -6.55 -19.64 11.15
N GLY A 4 -6.95 -20.45 10.18
CA GLY A 4 -7.55 -19.98 8.93
C GLY A 4 -6.56 -19.22 8.04
N SER A 5 -7.07 -18.37 7.16
CA SER A 5 -6.31 -17.58 6.19
C SER A 5 -5.76 -16.26 6.77
N LEU A 6 -4.62 -15.79 6.25
CA LEU A 6 -3.96 -14.56 6.67
C LEU A 6 -4.83 -13.30 6.50
N ASP A 7 -5.63 -13.22 5.44
CA ASP A 7 -6.53 -12.07 5.19
C ASP A 7 -7.55 -11.85 6.33
N ASN A 8 -8.03 -12.93 6.95
CA ASN A 8 -8.92 -12.84 8.11
C ASN A 8 -8.25 -12.14 9.28
N HIS A 9 -6.95 -12.37 9.50
CA HIS A 9 -6.19 -11.73 10.57
C HIS A 9 -5.81 -10.28 10.25
N LEU A 10 -5.54 -9.96 8.98
CA LEU A 10 -5.16 -8.60 8.60
C LEU A 10 -6.35 -7.65 8.55
N PHE A 11 -7.52 -8.10 8.08
CA PHE A 11 -8.62 -7.20 7.69
C PHE A 11 -9.90 -7.34 8.49
N ARG A 12 -10.15 -8.48 9.15
CA ARG A 12 -11.43 -8.73 9.84
C ARG A 12 -11.34 -8.64 11.36
N ARG A 13 -10.15 -8.84 11.94
CA ARG A 13 -9.96 -8.82 13.39
C ARG A 13 -9.74 -7.39 13.90
N SER A 14 -10.26 -7.12 15.10
CA SER A 14 -10.04 -5.87 15.82
C SER A 14 -8.57 -5.73 16.23
N LEU A 15 -7.99 -6.80 16.77
CA LEU A 15 -6.58 -6.84 17.13
C LEU A 15 -5.70 -7.15 15.92
N PRO A 16 -4.69 -6.31 15.62
CA PRO A 16 -3.78 -6.56 14.53
C PRO A 16 -2.85 -7.73 14.84
N LEU A 17 -2.50 -8.50 13.81
CA LEU A 17 -1.38 -9.43 13.88
C LEU A 17 -0.09 -8.68 14.28
N PRO A 18 0.66 -9.12 15.30
CA PRO A 18 1.92 -8.48 15.70
C PRO A 18 2.95 -8.47 14.58
N TRP A 19 3.79 -7.43 14.51
CA TRP A 19 4.81 -7.26 13.47
C TRP A 19 5.69 -8.50 13.29
N SER A 20 6.18 -9.08 14.39
CA SER A 20 7.02 -10.28 14.37
C SER A 20 6.33 -11.46 13.70
N ILE A 21 5.04 -11.66 13.97
CA ILE A 21 4.25 -12.72 13.33
C ILE A 21 4.02 -12.40 11.84
N ARG A 22 3.78 -11.13 11.47
CA ARG A 22 3.66 -10.74 10.06
C ARG A 22 4.93 -11.10 9.28
N MET A 23 6.11 -10.80 9.84
CA MET A 23 7.39 -11.14 9.19
C MET A 23 7.65 -12.66 9.18
N LYS A 24 7.26 -13.38 10.24
CA LYS A 24 7.32 -14.87 10.26
C LYS A 24 6.49 -15.48 9.14
N VAL A 25 5.26 -15.00 8.97
CA VAL A 25 4.35 -15.44 7.91
C VAL A 25 4.89 -15.08 6.52
N ALA A 26 5.43 -13.86 6.35
CA ALA A 26 6.06 -13.44 5.11
C ALA A 26 7.22 -14.37 4.72
N LEU A 27 8.09 -14.71 5.68
CA LEU A 27 9.19 -15.64 5.46
C LEU A 27 8.69 -17.04 5.05
N GLY A 28 7.74 -17.61 5.80
CA GLY A 28 7.20 -18.94 5.49
C GLY A 28 6.51 -19.01 4.12
N ALA A 29 5.76 -17.97 3.75
CA ALA A 29 5.13 -17.88 2.44
C ALA A 29 6.16 -17.70 1.31
N ALA A 30 7.22 -16.94 1.55
CA ALA A 30 8.34 -16.79 0.61
C ALA A 30 9.10 -18.11 0.42
N GLN A 31 9.33 -18.87 1.49
CA GLN A 31 9.93 -20.21 1.43
C GLN A 31 9.08 -21.17 0.59
N GLY A 32 7.75 -21.15 0.77
CA GLY A 32 6.83 -21.94 -0.05
C GLY A 32 6.93 -21.62 -1.54
N LEU A 33 6.97 -20.34 -1.91
CA LEU A 33 7.16 -19.93 -3.31
C LEU A 33 8.57 -20.26 -3.83
N SER A 34 9.61 -20.07 -3.02
CA SER A 34 10.99 -20.43 -3.36
C SER A 34 11.10 -21.90 -3.71
N PHE A 35 10.52 -22.77 -2.89
CA PHE A 35 10.49 -24.21 -3.15
C PHE A 35 9.83 -24.52 -4.50
N LEU A 36 8.65 -23.95 -4.77
CA LEU A 36 7.93 -24.17 -6.02
C LEU A 36 8.71 -23.70 -7.25
N HIS A 37 9.43 -22.59 -7.16
CA HIS A 37 10.12 -21.98 -8.30
C HIS A 37 11.50 -22.59 -8.56
N GLU A 38 12.22 -22.97 -7.51
CA GLU A 38 13.66 -23.18 -7.57
C GLU A 38 14.10 -24.58 -7.12
N GLU A 39 13.31 -25.29 -6.29
CA GLU A 39 13.68 -26.60 -5.73
C GLU A 39 12.87 -27.77 -6.30
N ALA A 40 11.66 -27.51 -6.80
CA ALA A 40 10.83 -28.53 -7.43
C ALA A 40 11.49 -29.06 -8.73
N GLU A 41 11.37 -30.38 -8.97
CA GLU A 41 11.91 -31.05 -10.17
C GLU A 41 11.46 -30.36 -11.47
N ARG A 42 10.22 -29.88 -11.49
CA ARG A 42 9.71 -28.94 -12.48
C ARG A 42 9.27 -27.68 -11.75
N PRO A 43 9.76 -26.49 -12.13
CA PRO A 43 9.30 -25.25 -11.55
C PRO A 43 7.77 -25.14 -11.67
N VAL A 44 7.10 -24.67 -10.62
CA VAL A 44 5.65 -24.47 -10.58
C VAL A 44 5.35 -23.00 -10.32
N ILE A 45 4.62 -22.36 -11.22
CA ILE A 45 4.12 -20.99 -11.06
C ILE A 45 2.75 -21.05 -10.37
N TYR A 46 2.64 -20.41 -9.21
CA TYR A 46 1.48 -20.43 -8.33
C TYR A 46 0.28 -19.66 -8.91
N ARG A 47 0.55 -18.50 -9.54
CA ARG A 47 -0.36 -17.66 -10.32
C ARG A 47 -1.47 -16.94 -9.54
N ASP A 48 -1.91 -17.46 -8.40
CA ASP A 48 -2.94 -16.83 -7.55
C ASP A 48 -2.45 -16.60 -6.11
N PHE A 49 -1.25 -16.03 -5.99
CA PHE A 49 -0.65 -15.75 -4.69
C PHE A 49 -1.30 -14.52 -4.04
N LYS A 50 -2.03 -14.73 -2.94
CA LYS A 50 -2.80 -13.70 -2.23
C LYS A 50 -2.96 -14.06 -0.75
N THR A 51 -3.32 -13.08 0.09
CA THR A 51 -3.45 -13.28 1.54
C THR A 51 -4.52 -14.30 1.94
N SER A 52 -5.58 -14.50 1.15
CA SER A 52 -6.58 -15.54 1.44
C SER A 52 -6.11 -16.97 1.11
N ASN A 53 -5.06 -17.12 0.30
CA ASN A 53 -4.45 -18.41 -0.07
C ASN A 53 -3.23 -18.76 0.82
N ILE A 54 -2.93 -17.94 1.83
CA ILE A 54 -1.91 -18.21 2.84
C ILE A 54 -2.65 -18.62 4.12
N LEU A 55 -2.58 -19.91 4.45
CA LEU A 55 -3.18 -20.46 5.66
C LEU A 55 -2.18 -20.53 6.80
N LEU A 56 -2.69 -20.44 8.03
CA LEU A 56 -1.90 -20.36 9.25
C LEU A 56 -2.22 -21.53 10.18
N ASP A 57 -1.18 -22.21 10.68
CA ASP A 57 -1.33 -23.27 11.68
C ASP A 57 -1.43 -22.69 13.10
N SER A 58 -1.46 -23.55 14.12
CA SER A 58 -1.53 -23.15 15.54
C SER A 58 -0.37 -22.25 15.98
N GLU A 59 0.78 -22.31 15.32
CA GLU A 59 1.99 -21.55 15.64
C GLU A 59 2.23 -20.37 14.67
N TYR A 60 1.24 -20.06 13.84
CA TYR A 60 1.34 -19.04 12.79
C TYR A 60 2.42 -19.34 11.73
N ASN A 61 2.74 -20.62 11.50
CA ASN A 61 3.53 -20.98 10.32
C ASN A 61 2.63 -20.90 9.08
N ALA A 62 3.16 -20.32 8.00
CA ALA A 62 2.45 -20.16 6.75
C ALA A 62 2.44 -21.47 5.95
N LYS A 63 1.30 -21.78 5.32
CA LYS A 63 1.14 -22.84 4.32
C LYS A 63 0.38 -22.28 3.13
N LEU A 64 0.89 -22.51 1.93
CA LEU A 64 0.21 -22.13 0.70
C LEU A 64 -0.94 -23.11 0.43
N SER A 65 -2.07 -22.60 -0.05
CA SER A 65 -3.27 -23.37 -0.35
C SER A 65 -3.96 -22.90 -1.62
N ASP A 66 -4.74 -23.77 -2.26
CA ASP A 66 -5.41 -23.48 -3.53
C ASP A 66 -4.42 -23.33 -4.70
N PHE A 67 -3.99 -24.50 -5.19
CA PHE A 67 -3.15 -24.64 -6.38
C PHE A 67 -3.99 -24.80 -7.66
N GLY A 68 -5.30 -24.50 -7.62
CA GLY A 68 -6.21 -24.75 -8.75
C GLY A 68 -5.86 -23.97 -10.02
N LEU A 69 -5.07 -22.90 -9.89
CA LEU A 69 -4.59 -22.08 -11.01
C LEU A 69 -3.10 -22.29 -11.32
N ALA A 70 -2.40 -23.11 -10.54
CA ALA A 70 -0.98 -23.35 -10.69
C ALA A 70 -0.65 -23.94 -12.06
N LYS A 71 0.55 -23.65 -12.55
CA LYS A 71 1.04 -24.10 -13.85
C LYS A 71 2.49 -24.50 -13.74
N ASP A 72 2.86 -25.57 -14.43
CA ASP A 72 4.27 -25.88 -14.68
C ASP A 72 4.91 -24.68 -15.37
N GLY A 73 6.12 -24.35 -14.94
CA GLY A 73 6.96 -23.33 -15.52
C GLY A 73 7.38 -23.69 -16.95
N PRO A 74 8.04 -22.76 -17.65
CA PRO A 74 8.52 -23.04 -18.99
C PRO A 74 9.55 -24.20 -18.99
N VAL A 75 9.47 -25.03 -20.02
CA VAL A 75 10.36 -26.19 -20.24
C VAL A 75 11.21 -25.95 -21.50
N GLY A 76 12.46 -26.40 -21.47
CA GLY A 76 13.42 -26.21 -22.57
C GLY A 76 13.77 -24.74 -22.76
N ASP A 77 13.80 -24.27 -24.01
CA ASP A 77 14.22 -22.89 -24.36
C ASP A 77 13.11 -21.84 -24.17
N LYS A 78 11.95 -22.22 -23.61
CA LYS A 78 10.85 -21.28 -23.37
C LYS A 78 11.21 -20.35 -22.22
N THR A 79 10.89 -19.07 -22.38
CA THR A 79 11.13 -18.05 -21.34
C THR A 79 9.89 -17.77 -20.48
N HIS A 80 8.72 -18.22 -20.92
CA HIS A 80 7.43 -17.96 -20.27
C HIS A 80 6.39 -19.03 -20.65
N VAL A 81 5.29 -19.03 -19.90
CA VAL A 81 4.08 -19.82 -20.20
C VAL A 81 3.02 -18.88 -20.77
N SER A 82 2.68 -19.05 -22.05
CA SER A 82 1.56 -18.31 -22.65
C SER A 82 0.23 -18.95 -22.25
N THR A 83 -0.62 -18.20 -21.55
CA THR A 83 -1.91 -18.69 -21.04
C THR A 83 -2.92 -17.54 -20.96
N ARG A 84 -4.22 -17.87 -20.94
CA ARG A 84 -5.26 -16.88 -20.59
C ARG A 84 -4.91 -16.19 -19.28
N VAL A 85 -5.14 -14.89 -19.18
CA VAL A 85 -4.97 -14.16 -17.92
C VAL A 85 -6.01 -14.65 -16.91
N MET A 86 -5.54 -15.23 -15.80
CA MET A 86 -6.35 -15.68 -14.66
C MET A 86 -5.61 -15.40 -13.36
N GLY A 87 -6.36 -15.30 -12.26
CA GLY A 87 -5.85 -14.94 -10.94
C GLY A 87 -6.71 -13.83 -10.34
N THR A 88 -6.35 -13.40 -9.15
CA THR A 88 -7.12 -12.39 -8.41
C THR A 88 -6.72 -10.97 -8.81
N TYR A 89 -7.71 -10.15 -9.14
CA TYR A 89 -7.50 -8.74 -9.47
C TYR A 89 -6.86 -7.98 -8.30
N GLY A 90 -5.86 -7.14 -8.59
CA GLY A 90 -5.06 -6.43 -7.60
C GLY A 90 -3.74 -7.10 -7.21
N TYR A 91 -3.54 -8.37 -7.56
CA TYR A 91 -2.29 -9.12 -7.30
C TYR A 91 -1.47 -9.38 -8.56
N ALA A 92 -2.12 -9.49 -9.71
CA ALA A 92 -1.48 -9.87 -10.96
C ALA A 92 -0.44 -8.85 -11.44
N ALA A 93 0.71 -9.35 -11.90
CA ALA A 93 1.78 -8.54 -12.45
C ALA A 93 1.36 -7.83 -13.75
N PRO A 94 1.79 -6.58 -13.98
CA PRO A 94 1.32 -5.77 -15.10
C PRO A 94 1.64 -6.38 -16.47
N GLU A 95 2.82 -6.97 -16.64
CA GLU A 95 3.21 -7.65 -17.88
C GLU A 95 2.35 -8.88 -18.14
N TYR A 96 1.98 -9.61 -17.09
CA TYR A 96 1.13 -10.79 -17.22
C TYR A 96 -0.28 -10.40 -17.66
N VAL A 97 -0.84 -9.34 -17.06
CA VAL A 97 -2.15 -8.81 -17.46
C VAL A 97 -2.14 -8.33 -18.91
N MET A 98 -1.05 -7.69 -19.34
CA MET A 98 -0.95 -7.09 -20.67
C MET A 98 -0.67 -8.12 -21.78
N THR A 99 0.13 -9.15 -21.50
CA THR A 99 0.65 -10.07 -22.53
C THR A 99 0.16 -11.51 -22.39
N GLY A 100 -0.35 -11.91 -21.23
CA GLY A 100 -0.64 -13.32 -20.91
C GLY A 100 0.62 -14.17 -20.67
N HIS A 101 1.82 -13.58 -20.71
CA HIS A 101 3.07 -14.28 -20.43
C HIS A 101 3.25 -14.46 -18.93
N LEU A 102 3.08 -15.70 -18.48
CA LEU A 102 3.21 -16.09 -17.08
C LEU A 102 4.63 -16.59 -16.80
N THR A 103 5.23 -16.11 -15.71
CA THR A 103 6.56 -16.50 -15.24
C THR A 103 6.58 -16.60 -13.71
N SER A 104 7.62 -17.20 -13.12
CA SER A 104 7.86 -17.13 -11.67
C SER A 104 7.95 -15.69 -11.16
N LYS A 105 8.44 -14.75 -11.99
CA LYS A 105 8.47 -13.32 -11.64
C LYS A 105 7.08 -12.70 -11.49
N SER A 106 6.03 -13.30 -12.04
CA SER A 106 4.64 -12.87 -11.83
C SER A 106 4.18 -13.18 -10.39
N ASP A 107 4.62 -14.31 -9.82
CA ASP A 107 4.40 -14.64 -8.41
C ASP A 107 5.21 -13.74 -7.48
N VAL A 108 6.46 -13.39 -7.85
CA VAL A 108 7.27 -12.42 -7.08
C VAL A 108 6.56 -11.07 -6.96
N TYR A 109 5.93 -10.60 -8.04
CA TYR A 109 5.12 -9.37 -7.98
C TYR A 109 3.95 -9.52 -7.01
N SER A 110 3.22 -10.62 -7.10
CA SER A 110 2.09 -10.94 -6.22
C SER A 110 2.53 -11.02 -4.75
N PHE A 111 3.71 -11.58 -4.49
CA PHE A 111 4.35 -11.56 -3.17
C PHE A 111 4.60 -10.13 -2.67
N GLY A 112 5.09 -9.24 -3.53
CA GLY A 112 5.24 -7.82 -3.23
C GLY A 112 3.93 -7.16 -2.79
N VAL A 113 2.81 -7.49 -3.44
CA VAL A 113 1.47 -7.01 -3.05
C VAL A 113 1.10 -7.53 -1.67
N VAL A 114 1.25 -8.83 -1.42
CA VAL A 114 0.96 -9.45 -0.12
C VAL A 114 1.84 -8.88 1.00
N LEU A 115 3.11 -8.59 0.71
CA LEU A 115 4.01 -7.93 1.67
C LEU A 115 3.51 -6.52 2.01
N LEU A 116 3.02 -5.75 1.04
CA LEU A 116 2.35 -4.47 1.32
C LEU A 116 1.09 -4.63 2.17
N GLU A 117 0.26 -5.65 1.91
CA GLU A 117 -0.92 -5.94 2.74
C GLU A 117 -0.52 -6.23 4.19
N MET A 118 0.53 -7.04 4.39
CA MET A 118 1.07 -7.33 5.72
C MET A 118 1.66 -6.08 6.38
N MET A 119 2.35 -5.21 5.66
CA MET A 119 2.92 -4.01 6.27
C MET A 119 1.83 -2.99 6.64
N SER A 120 0.84 -2.80 5.78
CA SER A 120 -0.14 -1.70 5.89
C SER A 120 -1.45 -2.08 6.57
N GLY A 121 -1.78 -3.37 6.64
CA GLY A 121 -3.10 -3.83 7.07
C GLY A 121 -4.22 -3.42 6.11
N ARG A 122 -3.88 -2.97 4.89
CA ARG A 122 -4.82 -2.54 3.85
C ARG A 122 -4.98 -3.63 2.80
N ARG A 123 -6.21 -3.87 2.33
CA ARG A 123 -6.51 -4.74 1.18
C ARG A 123 -5.88 -4.19 -0.10
N SER A 124 -5.47 -5.10 -0.99
CA SER A 124 -4.92 -4.81 -2.32
C SER A 124 -5.85 -3.92 -3.15
N MET A 125 -7.16 -4.21 -3.12
CA MET A 125 -8.21 -3.41 -3.75
C MET A 125 -9.29 -3.04 -2.74
N ASP A 126 -9.67 -1.76 -2.68
CA ASP A 126 -10.66 -1.25 -1.75
C ASP A 126 -11.38 -0.01 -2.31
N LYS A 127 -12.63 -0.18 -2.74
CA LYS A 127 -13.45 0.88 -3.35
C LYS A 127 -13.97 1.91 -2.33
N ASN A 128 -13.81 1.64 -1.04
CA ASN A 128 -14.28 2.55 0.01
C ASN A 128 -13.21 3.60 0.39
N ARG A 129 -12.00 3.49 -0.18
CA ARG A 129 -10.93 4.47 0.03
C ARG A 129 -11.14 5.71 -0.86
N PRO A 130 -10.47 6.84 -0.55
CA PRO A 130 -10.50 8.00 -1.44
C PRO A 130 -10.04 7.68 -2.86
N ASN A 131 -10.50 8.48 -3.82
CA ASN A 131 -10.07 8.38 -5.21
C ASN A 131 -8.54 8.43 -5.32
N GLY A 132 -7.97 7.48 -6.08
CA GLY A 132 -6.52 7.31 -6.20
C GLY A 132 -5.90 6.37 -5.15
N GLU A 133 -6.63 5.97 -4.11
CA GLU A 133 -6.15 5.02 -3.08
C GLU A 133 -6.79 3.62 -3.19
N HIS A 134 -7.66 3.39 -4.19
CA HIS A 134 -8.35 2.12 -4.35
C HIS A 134 -7.40 0.94 -4.57
N ASN A 135 -6.31 1.16 -5.31
CA ASN A 135 -5.27 0.17 -5.55
C ASN A 135 -4.10 0.40 -4.59
N LEU A 136 -3.79 -0.60 -3.77
CA LEU A 136 -2.75 -0.53 -2.76
C LEU A 136 -1.37 -0.26 -3.34
N VAL A 137 -1.03 -0.87 -4.47
CA VAL A 137 0.28 -0.72 -5.11
C VAL A 137 0.46 0.71 -5.59
N GLU A 138 -0.56 1.27 -6.25
CA GLU A 138 -0.50 2.65 -6.77
C GLU A 138 -0.43 3.68 -5.64
N TRP A 139 -1.16 3.47 -4.54
CA TRP A 139 -1.04 4.28 -3.34
C TRP A 139 0.34 4.18 -2.67
N ALA A 140 0.90 2.97 -2.59
CA ALA A 140 2.17 2.73 -1.90
C ALA A 140 3.39 3.18 -2.72
N ARG A 141 3.32 3.15 -4.05
CA ARG A 141 4.43 3.45 -4.96
C ARG A 141 5.20 4.74 -4.62
N PRO A 142 4.57 5.91 -4.40
CA PRO A 142 5.28 7.13 -3.99
C PRO A 142 5.91 7.05 -2.59
N LEU A 143 5.38 6.21 -1.70
CA LEU A 143 5.90 6.03 -0.33
C LEU A 143 7.13 5.11 -0.29
N LEU A 144 7.20 4.15 -1.20
CA LEU A 144 8.33 3.21 -1.32
C LEU A 144 9.61 3.86 -1.88
N GLY A 145 9.51 5.05 -2.49
CA GLY A 145 10.65 5.79 -3.03
C GLY A 145 11.51 6.47 -1.96
N GLU A 146 10.93 6.82 -0.82
CA GLU A 146 11.57 7.71 0.17
C GLU A 146 11.85 7.01 1.50
N ARG A 147 13.09 7.15 1.99
CA ARG A 147 13.61 6.41 3.15
C ARG A 147 12.79 6.58 4.43
N GLN A 148 12.15 7.73 4.64
CA GLN A 148 11.38 8.02 5.87
C GLN A 148 9.86 7.92 5.67
N ARG A 149 9.36 7.74 4.44
CA ARG A 149 7.90 7.68 4.20
C ARG A 149 7.29 6.32 4.50
N PHE A 150 8.09 5.30 4.80
CA PHE A 150 7.58 3.98 5.16
C PHE A 150 6.70 4.03 6.41
N TYR A 151 6.88 4.98 7.34
CA TYR A 151 5.99 5.16 8.49
C TYR A 151 4.52 5.39 8.10
N LYS A 152 4.26 6.03 6.94
CA LYS A 152 2.90 6.20 6.41
C LYS A 152 2.32 4.91 5.81
N LEU A 153 3.19 3.97 5.46
CA LEU A 153 2.84 2.69 4.87
C LEU A 153 2.49 1.66 5.95
N VAL A 154 3.12 1.72 7.12
CA VAL A 154 2.92 0.76 8.20
C VAL A 154 1.54 0.93 8.85
N ASP A 155 0.91 -0.21 9.15
CA ASP A 155 -0.40 -0.30 9.79
C ASP A 155 -0.44 0.52 11.10
N PRO A 156 -1.27 1.58 11.18
CA PRO A 156 -1.32 2.44 12.36
C PRO A 156 -1.75 1.69 13.62
N ARG A 157 -2.48 0.57 13.49
CA ARG A 157 -2.91 -0.26 14.62
C ARG A 157 -1.74 -0.96 15.32
N LEU A 158 -0.56 -1.00 14.71
CA LEU A 158 0.64 -1.54 15.36
C LEU A 158 1.21 -0.59 16.42
N GLU A 159 0.82 0.69 16.43
CA GLU A 159 1.16 1.66 17.50
C GLU A 159 2.67 1.73 17.82
N GLY A 160 3.51 1.63 16.79
CA GLY A 160 4.98 1.66 16.93
C GLY A 160 5.61 0.33 17.33
N ASN A 161 4.82 -0.74 17.52
CA ASN A 161 5.30 -2.10 17.80
C ASN A 161 5.78 -2.82 16.54
N PHE A 162 6.71 -2.19 15.82
CA PHE A 162 7.42 -2.75 14.68
C PHE A 162 8.87 -2.26 14.69
N SER A 163 9.76 -3.07 14.11
CA SER A 163 11.16 -2.68 13.96
C SER A 163 11.30 -1.61 12.87
N VAL A 164 11.98 -0.50 13.17
CA VAL A 164 12.25 0.59 12.22
C VAL A 164 13.07 0.08 11.03
N LYS A 165 14.22 -0.56 11.29
CA LYS A 165 15.07 -1.18 10.26
C LYS A 165 14.32 -2.28 9.52
N GLY A 166 13.50 -3.06 10.23
CA GLY A 166 12.69 -4.13 9.69
C GLY A 166 11.68 -3.62 8.67
N ALA A 167 10.90 -2.61 9.05
CA ALA A 167 9.92 -1.99 8.17
C ALA A 167 10.56 -1.28 6.98
N GLN A 168 11.71 -0.62 7.17
CA GLN A 168 12.46 -0.02 6.07
C GLN A 168 12.93 -1.07 5.06
N LYS A 169 13.53 -2.18 5.53
CA LYS A 169 13.98 -3.27 4.66
C LYS A 169 12.80 -3.98 3.97
N ALA A 170 11.69 -4.21 4.69
CA ALA A 170 10.48 -4.79 4.11
C ALA A 170 9.89 -3.89 3.01
N ALA A 171 9.87 -2.57 3.19
CA ALA A 171 9.46 -1.62 2.15
C ALA A 171 10.37 -1.70 0.92
N GLN A 172 11.69 -1.74 1.11
CA GLN A 172 12.65 -1.88 0.00
C GLN A 172 12.45 -3.21 -0.76
N LEU A 173 12.21 -4.29 -0.04
CA LEU A 173 11.92 -5.60 -0.62
C LEU A 173 10.61 -5.60 -1.40
N ALA A 174 9.54 -5.03 -0.84
CA ALA A 174 8.26 -4.87 -1.54
C ALA A 174 8.44 -4.06 -2.83
N ARG A 175 9.21 -2.96 -2.79
CA ARG A 175 9.54 -2.15 -3.98
C ARG A 175 10.25 -2.97 -5.06
N ALA A 176 11.24 -3.78 -4.67
CA ALA A 176 11.97 -4.62 -5.62
C ALA A 176 11.06 -5.68 -6.26
N CYS A 177 10.19 -6.32 -5.46
CA CYS A 177 9.20 -7.28 -5.95
C CYS A 177 8.17 -6.63 -6.89
N LEU A 178 7.77 -5.39 -6.63
CA LEU A 178 6.78 -4.64 -7.40
C LEU A 178 7.37 -3.87 -8.61
N SER A 179 8.60 -4.18 -9.00
CA SER A 179 9.22 -3.61 -10.19
C SER A 179 8.34 -3.85 -11.43
N ARG A 180 8.20 -2.82 -12.28
CA ARG A 180 7.51 -2.95 -13.57
C ARG A 180 8.30 -3.83 -14.53
N ASP A 181 9.63 -3.79 -14.46
CA ASP A 181 10.48 -4.74 -15.18
C ASP A 181 10.56 -6.06 -14.39
N PRO A 182 10.06 -7.18 -14.94
CA PRO A 182 10.13 -8.49 -14.30
C PRO A 182 11.56 -9.00 -14.11
N LYS A 183 12.50 -8.58 -14.96
CA LYS A 183 13.90 -9.00 -14.86
C LYS A 183 14.57 -8.42 -13.62
N ALA A 184 14.26 -7.17 -13.28
CA ALA A 184 14.73 -6.50 -12.07
C ALA A 184 14.12 -7.03 -10.75
N ARG A 185 13.07 -7.86 -10.80
CA ARG A 185 12.51 -8.50 -9.59
C ARG A 185 13.47 -9.56 -9.04
N PRO A 186 13.64 -9.69 -7.72
CA PRO A 186 14.50 -10.71 -7.14
C PRO A 186 13.98 -12.13 -7.40
N LEU A 187 14.85 -13.12 -7.20
CA LEU A 187 14.43 -14.53 -7.05
C LEU A 187 13.76 -14.74 -5.69
N MET A 188 12.94 -15.78 -5.55
CA MET A 188 12.26 -16.03 -4.28
C MET A 188 13.23 -16.49 -3.19
N SER A 189 14.30 -17.20 -3.54
CA SER A 189 15.42 -17.46 -2.62
C SER A 189 16.06 -16.17 -2.08
N GLN A 190 16.26 -15.17 -2.93
CA GLN A 190 16.78 -13.86 -2.51
C GLN A 190 15.79 -13.11 -1.60
N VAL A 191 14.48 -13.24 -1.87
CA VAL A 191 13.42 -12.71 -0.99
C VAL A 191 13.47 -13.38 0.38
N VAL A 192 13.66 -14.70 0.43
CA VAL A 192 13.82 -15.46 1.69
C VAL A 192 15.03 -14.96 2.47
N GLU A 193 16.20 -14.82 1.84
CA GLU A 193 17.41 -14.31 2.50
C GLU A 193 17.23 -12.88 3.02
N ALA A 194 16.52 -12.02 2.29
CA ALA A 194 16.24 -10.66 2.73
C ALA A 194 15.31 -10.60 3.95
N LEU A 195 14.40 -11.57 4.10
CA LEU A 195 13.42 -11.63 5.21
C LEU A 195 13.98 -12.24 6.49
N LYS A 196 14.88 -13.23 6.40
CA LYS A 196 15.51 -13.91 7.55
C LYS A 196 15.99 -12.94 8.65
N PRO A 197 16.81 -11.91 8.36
CA PRO A 197 17.30 -11.02 9.41
C PRO A 197 16.21 -10.16 10.05
N LEU A 198 15.04 -9.99 9.40
CA LEU A 198 13.99 -9.10 9.92
C LEU A 198 13.26 -9.67 11.14
N LEU A 199 13.32 -10.98 11.36
CA LEU A 199 12.69 -11.65 12.50
C LEU A 199 13.32 -11.29 13.85
N ASN A 200 14.62 -10.98 13.85
CA ASN A 200 15.41 -10.81 15.06
C ASN A 200 15.67 -9.34 15.43
N LEU A 201 15.10 -8.39 14.69
CA LEU A 201 15.30 -6.97 14.92
C LEU A 201 14.45 -6.48 16.11
N LYS A 202 15.11 -5.79 17.05
CA LYS A 202 14.51 -5.31 18.31
C LYS A 202 14.41 -3.77 18.40
N ASP A 203 14.73 -3.07 17.32
CA ASP A 203 14.68 -1.60 17.25
C ASP A 203 13.24 -1.08 17.04
N MET A 204 12.43 -1.19 18.08
CA MET A 204 11.01 -0.82 18.04
C MET A 204 10.83 0.68 17.80
N ALA A 205 9.89 1.02 16.92
CA ALA A 205 9.59 2.41 16.57
C ALA A 205 9.00 3.19 17.76
N SER A 206 8.25 2.55 18.64
CA SER A 206 7.73 3.18 19.88
C SER A 206 8.83 3.76 20.78
N SER A 207 10.03 3.19 20.76
CA SER A 207 11.20 3.69 21.49
C SER A 207 11.99 4.77 20.73
N SER A 208 11.61 5.09 19.48
CA SER A 208 12.30 6.08 18.65
C SER A 208 11.72 7.48 18.86
N TYR A 209 12.59 8.45 19.18
CA TYR A 209 12.21 9.86 19.29
C TYR A 209 11.49 10.38 18.04
N PHE A 210 11.98 10.00 16.85
CA PHE A 210 11.38 10.42 15.59
C PHE A 210 9.92 9.97 15.45
N TYR A 211 9.62 8.72 15.82
CA TYR A 211 8.26 8.19 15.75
C TYR A 211 7.33 8.90 16.75
N GLN A 212 7.82 9.17 17.96
CA GLN A 212 7.07 9.89 18.99
C GLN A 212 6.71 11.31 18.53
N THR A 213 7.68 12.06 17.99
CA THR A 213 7.44 13.41 17.45
C THR A 213 6.43 13.40 16.31
N MET A 214 6.59 12.47 15.35
CA MET A 214 5.66 12.32 14.22
C MET A 214 4.22 12.01 14.69
N GLN A 215 4.07 11.17 15.71
CA GLN A 215 2.76 10.84 16.28
C GLN A 215 2.15 12.05 17.00
N ALA A 216 2.94 12.82 17.75
CA ALA A 216 2.49 14.03 18.42
C ALA A 216 2.00 15.09 17.42
N GLU A 217 2.74 15.33 16.34
CA GLU A 217 2.34 16.24 15.25
C GLU A 217 1.01 15.81 14.61
N ARG A 218 0.85 14.50 14.36
CA ARG A 218 -0.37 13.94 13.79
C ARG A 218 -1.59 14.16 14.70
N MET A 219 -1.40 13.98 16.01
CA MET A 219 -2.45 14.24 17.01
C MET A 219 -2.80 15.74 17.06
N ALA A 220 -1.81 16.63 17.04
CA ALA A 220 -2.02 18.07 17.02
C ALA A 220 -2.77 18.57 15.76
N HIS A 221 -2.49 17.99 14.60
CA HIS A 221 -3.24 18.31 13.37
C HIS A 221 -4.69 17.80 13.41
N SER A 222 -4.94 16.64 14.01
CA SER A 222 -6.31 16.10 14.15
C SER A 222 -7.19 16.92 15.09
N SER A 223 -6.63 17.43 16.19
CA SER A 223 -7.36 18.29 17.14
C SER A 223 -7.66 19.68 16.55
N SER A 224 -6.76 20.22 15.72
CA SER A 224 -6.97 21.48 15.01
C SER A 224 -8.13 21.42 13.98
N MET A 225 -8.33 20.27 13.32
CA MET A 225 -9.45 20.09 12.38
C MET A 225 -10.80 19.94 13.09
N ASN A 226 -10.84 19.38 14.31
CA ASN A 226 -12.07 19.29 15.11
C ASN A 226 -12.45 20.60 15.81
N GLY A 227 -11.51 21.52 16.05
CA GLY A 227 -11.76 22.82 16.71
C GLY A 227 -12.43 23.89 15.82
N ARG A 228 -12.55 23.67 14.51
CA ARG A 228 -13.19 24.63 13.58
C ARG A 228 -14.69 24.44 13.40
N ASN A 229 -15.29 23.40 13.98
CA ASN A 229 -16.73 23.11 13.86
C ASN A 229 -17.57 23.42 15.11
N SER A 230 -17.00 24.11 16.10
CA SER A 230 -17.73 24.49 17.32
C SER A 230 -17.56 25.97 17.65
N HIS A 231 -18.15 26.87 16.86
CA HIS A 231 -18.64 28.18 17.34
C HIS A 231 -19.47 28.89 16.24
N SER A 232 -20.77 28.58 16.18
CA SER A 232 -21.78 29.51 15.67
C SER A 232 -23.07 29.33 16.47
N LEU A 233 -23.06 29.77 17.72
CA LEU A 233 -24.26 30.15 18.45
C LEU A 233 -24.13 31.64 18.75
N LYS A 234 -24.69 32.46 17.85
CA LYS A 234 -24.86 33.90 18.05
C LYS A 234 -25.89 34.09 19.18
N VAL A 235 -25.43 34.57 20.33
CA VAL A 235 -26.30 35.23 21.31
C VAL A 235 -26.50 36.67 20.83
N HIS A 236 -27.74 37.00 20.48
CA HIS A 236 -28.20 38.40 20.33
C HIS A 236 -28.95 38.78 21.60
N GLY A 237 -28.42 39.76 22.33
CA GLY A 237 -29.04 40.39 23.49
C GLY A 237 -28.74 41.89 23.44
N SER A 238 -29.76 42.62 23.00
CA SER A 238 -29.86 44.05 22.68
C SER A 238 -29.50 45.01 23.81
N PHE A 239 -28.75 46.07 23.49
CA PHE A 239 -28.81 47.35 24.19
C PHE A 239 -28.78 48.54 23.21
N ALA A 240 -29.42 49.62 23.66
CA ALA A 240 -30.17 50.58 22.88
C ALA A 240 -29.37 51.74 22.26
N ARG A 241 -30.03 52.37 21.28
CA ARG A 241 -29.68 53.60 20.54
C ARG A 241 -29.36 54.80 21.44
N ALA A 242 -28.40 55.60 20.99
CA ALA A 242 -28.47 57.06 21.03
C ALA A 242 -27.83 57.65 19.76
N SER A 243 -28.63 58.42 19.01
CA SER A 243 -28.23 59.18 17.82
C SER A 243 -27.52 60.47 18.20
N ALA A 244 -26.48 60.84 17.44
CA ALA A 244 -26.15 62.25 17.19
C ALA A 244 -25.33 62.40 15.89
N ASN A 245 -25.94 63.12 14.95
CA ASN A 245 -25.39 64.03 13.93
C ASN A 245 -24.05 63.73 13.21
N GLY A 246 -24.08 63.88 11.88
CA GLY A 246 -22.98 64.53 11.17
C GLY A 246 -22.71 64.05 9.74
N GLN A 247 -23.38 64.70 8.79
CA GLN A 247 -22.86 65.11 7.45
C GLN A 247 -22.29 64.04 6.48
N GLN A 248 -22.95 63.93 5.31
CA GLN A 248 -22.33 63.49 4.05
C GLN A 248 -21.34 64.57 3.53
N PRO A 249 -20.45 64.23 2.57
CA PRO A 249 -20.84 64.33 1.17
C PRO A 249 -20.33 63.21 0.24
N MET A 250 -21.07 63.10 -0.86
CA MET A 250 -20.87 62.28 -2.06
C MET A 250 -19.57 62.57 -2.84
N ARG A 251 -19.06 61.55 -3.54
CA ARG A 251 -18.46 61.54 -4.90
C ARG A 251 -18.16 60.06 -5.24
N SER A 252 -19.02 59.36 -5.98
CA SER A 252 -19.27 59.33 -7.44
C SER A 252 -18.12 58.79 -8.28
N MET A 253 -18.53 57.93 -9.22
CA MET A 253 -17.86 57.46 -10.45
C MET A 253 -17.05 56.17 -10.29
N SER A 254 -17.14 55.14 -11.13
CA SER A 254 -18.12 54.61 -12.10
C SER A 254 -17.29 53.64 -12.96
N ASP A 255 -17.90 52.51 -13.33
CA ASP A 255 -17.54 51.66 -14.48
C ASP A 255 -16.15 51.01 -14.47
N GLY A 256 -15.99 49.71 -14.72
CA GLY A 256 -16.79 48.78 -15.50
C GLY A 256 -15.81 47.77 -16.15
N PRO A 257 -16.29 46.60 -16.57
CA PRO A 257 -15.53 45.35 -16.51
C PRO A 257 -14.80 45.02 -17.81
N ARG A 258 -13.80 44.14 -17.77
CA ARG A 258 -13.37 43.43 -18.98
C ARG A 258 -12.91 42.00 -18.74
N ALA A 259 -13.40 41.16 -19.65
CA ALA A 259 -13.40 39.72 -19.69
C ALA A 259 -12.11 39.12 -20.28
N SER A 260 -11.98 37.80 -20.09
CA SER A 260 -11.08 36.87 -20.78
C SER A 260 -11.24 36.92 -22.31
N PRO A 261 -10.28 36.35 -23.07
CA PRO A 261 -10.68 35.20 -23.88
C PRO A 261 -9.61 34.12 -24.12
N PHE A 262 -10.11 32.91 -24.43
CA PHE A 262 -9.47 31.77 -25.07
C PHE A 262 -8.78 32.10 -26.41
N ARG A 263 -7.75 31.34 -26.81
CA ARG A 263 -7.46 31.02 -28.22
C ARG A 263 -6.84 29.65 -28.43
N TYR A 264 -7.28 29.04 -29.54
CA TYR A 264 -7.04 27.71 -30.10
C TYR A 264 -5.73 27.62 -30.93
N SER A 265 -5.29 26.38 -31.20
CA SER A 265 -4.10 25.90 -31.93
C SER A 265 -3.98 26.32 -33.42
N PRO A 266 -2.88 25.96 -34.13
CA PRO A 266 -2.88 24.73 -34.95
C PRO A 266 -1.55 23.96 -35.10
N LYS A 267 -1.64 22.68 -35.50
CA LYS A 267 -0.58 21.78 -35.99
C LYS A 267 -0.18 22.10 -37.45
N PRO A 268 0.98 21.62 -37.94
CA PRO A 268 1.15 21.27 -39.34
C PRO A 268 1.41 19.76 -39.56
N ASN A 269 1.15 19.31 -40.79
CA ASN A 269 1.10 17.93 -41.24
C ASN A 269 2.21 17.63 -42.27
N MET A 270 2.60 16.34 -42.35
CA MET A 270 3.21 15.58 -43.47
C MET A 270 4.67 15.87 -43.92
N LYS A 271 5.54 14.86 -43.78
CA LYS A 271 5.82 13.83 -44.79
C LYS A 271 6.28 12.55 -44.11
#